data_AF-A0A924NRF9-F1
#
_entry.id   AF-A0A924NRF9-F1
#
_cell.length_a   1.000
_cell.length_b   1.000
_cell.length_c   1.000
_cell.angle_alpha   90.00
_cell.angle_beta   90.00
_cell.angle_gamma   90.00
#
_symmetry.space_group_name_H-M   'P 1'
#
loop_
_entity.id
_entity.type
_entity.pdbx_description
1 polymer ?
#
loop_
_entity_poly.entity_id
_entity_poly.type
_entity_poly.pdbx_seq_one_letter_code
_entity_poly.pdbx_strand_id
1 'polypeptide(L)'
;MQRTQTAQAVAAYFPPGTRLTVPRGGLSLWIELPHGLSATALFHAALAENTVIAPGTIFTNSNRFESHLRVNCGWPFTPEVDRAFARLGQMVELLKEDKK
;
A
#
# COMPACT_ATOMS: atom_id res chain seq x y z
N MET A 1 -2.61 -18.86 1.34
CA MET A 1 -1.15 -18.62 1.37
C MET A 1 -0.78 -17.23 0.84
N GLN A 2 -1.29 -16.80 -0.33
CA GLN A 2 -1.01 -15.47 -0.92
C GLN A 2 -1.25 -14.26 0.01
N ARG A 3 -2.38 -14.25 0.72
CA ARG A 3 -2.74 -13.18 1.68
C ARG A 3 -1.66 -12.99 2.76
N THR A 4 -1.15 -14.08 3.31
CA THR A 4 -0.12 -14.04 4.36
C THR A 4 1.20 -13.52 3.79
N GLN A 5 1.59 -13.96 2.58
CA GLN A 5 2.80 -13.46 1.92
C GLN A 5 2.71 -11.97 1.62
N THR A 6 1.57 -11.51 1.10
CA THR A 6 1.31 -10.09 0.87
C THR A 6 1.40 -9.28 2.17
N ALA A 7 0.78 -9.79 3.25
CA ALA A 7 0.84 -9.16 4.56
C ALA A 7 2.27 -9.09 5.13
N GLN A 8 3.06 -10.15 4.95
CA GLN A 8 4.46 -10.20 5.36
C GLN A 8 5.32 -9.23 4.56
N ALA A 9 5.11 -9.11 3.25
CA ALA A 9 5.83 -8.16 2.42
C ALA A 9 5.56 -6.71 2.85
N VAL A 10 4.29 -6.37 3.12
CA VAL A 10 3.94 -5.05 3.67
C VAL A 10 4.64 -4.81 5.01
N ALA A 11 4.62 -5.79 5.92
CA ALA A 11 5.28 -5.66 7.22
C ALA A 11 6.82 -5.59 7.13
N ALA A 12 7.43 -6.19 6.11
CA ALA A 12 8.87 -6.21 5.92
C ALA A 12 9.41 -4.92 5.26
N TYR A 13 8.65 -4.34 4.32
CA TYR A 13 9.14 -3.24 3.49
C TYR A 13 8.59 -1.86 3.85
N PHE A 14 7.42 -1.78 4.47
CA PHE A 14 6.81 -0.47 4.77
C PHE A 14 7.38 0.13 6.06
N PRO A 15 7.48 1.47 6.13
CA PRO A 15 7.93 2.19 7.33
C PRO A 15 7.18 1.81 8.62
N PRO A 16 7.81 1.99 9.78
CA PRO A 16 7.12 2.07 11.07
C PRO A 16 5.97 3.08 11.04
N GLY A 17 4.85 2.73 11.67
CA GLY A 17 3.61 3.53 11.66
C GLY A 17 2.62 3.14 10.57
N THR A 18 3.01 2.27 9.63
CA THR A 18 2.09 1.62 8.69
C THR A 18 1.19 0.64 9.44
N ARG A 19 -0.12 0.71 9.23
CA ARG A 19 -1.08 -0.24 9.84
C ARG A 19 -1.71 -1.10 8.76
N LEU A 20 -1.70 -2.41 8.96
CA LEU A 20 -2.28 -3.37 8.02
C LEU A 20 -3.55 -3.99 8.61
N THR A 21 -4.65 -3.92 7.86
CA THR A 21 -5.90 -4.62 8.18
C THR A 21 -6.07 -5.81 7.25
N VAL A 22 -6.06 -7.01 7.85
CA VAL A 22 -6.25 -8.28 7.16
C VAL A 22 -7.65 -8.81 7.49
N PRO A 23 -8.65 -8.69 6.58
CA PRO A 23 -9.98 -9.24 6.83
C PRO A 23 -9.93 -10.77 6.88
N ARG A 24 -10.85 -11.37 7.66
CA ARG A 24 -10.92 -12.85 7.82
C ARG A 24 -11.20 -13.58 6.50
N GLY A 25 -11.79 -12.91 5.51
CA GLY A 25 -11.98 -13.40 4.13
C GLY A 25 -11.92 -12.27 3.09
N GLY A 26 -11.92 -12.63 1.81
CA GLY A 26 -11.82 -11.70 0.68
C GLY A 26 -10.43 -11.62 0.05
N LEU A 27 -10.34 -10.90 -1.07
CA LEU A 27 -9.13 -10.76 -1.90
C LEU A 27 -8.46 -9.38 -1.76
N SER A 28 -8.80 -8.62 -0.71
CA SER A 28 -8.32 -7.26 -0.52
C SER A 28 -7.74 -7.06 0.88
N LEU A 29 -6.57 -6.44 0.92
CA LEU A 29 -5.92 -5.95 2.14
C LEU A 29 -5.99 -4.43 2.17
N TRP A 30 -6.12 -3.87 3.37
CA TRP A 30 -6.13 -2.44 3.59
C TRP A 30 -4.89 -2.02 4.36
N ILE A 31 -4.19 -1.03 3.84
CA ILE A 31 -2.97 -0.47 4.41
C ILE A 31 -3.24 0.99 4.75
N GLU A 32 -2.98 1.39 5.98
CA GLU A 32 -2.97 2.78 6.41
C GLU A 32 -1.51 3.25 6.41
N LEU A 33 -1.22 4.27 5.62
CA LEU A 33 0.11 4.86 5.50
C LEU A 33 0.44 5.69 6.76
N PRO A 34 1.71 5.73 7.18
CA PRO A 34 2.12 6.44 8.38
C PRO A 34 1.92 7.95 8.23
N HIS A 35 1.76 8.64 9.37
CA HIS A 35 1.77 10.10 9.47
C HIS A 35 0.80 10.86 8.54
N GLY A 36 -0.28 10.21 8.12
CA GLY A 36 -1.26 10.82 7.22
C GLY A 36 -0.67 11.12 5.84
N LEU A 37 0.26 10.29 5.35
CA LEU A 37 0.74 10.37 3.98
C LEU A 37 -0.41 10.23 2.98
N SER A 38 -0.29 10.87 1.83
CA SER A 38 -1.28 10.78 0.76
C SER A 38 -1.07 9.49 -0.03
N ALA A 39 -2.04 8.59 0.04
CA ALA A 39 -2.11 7.41 -0.79
C ALA A 39 -2.31 7.78 -2.26
N THR A 40 -2.90 8.94 -2.55
CA THR A 40 -2.99 9.49 -3.90
C THR A 40 -1.60 9.88 -4.44
N ALA A 41 -0.77 10.54 -3.64
CA ALA A 41 0.62 10.84 -4.01
C ALA A 41 1.43 9.56 -4.25
N LEU A 42 1.29 8.56 -3.36
CA LEU A 42 1.91 7.24 -3.55
C LEU A 42 1.40 6.57 -4.83
N PHE A 43 0.11 6.68 -5.15
CA PHE A 43 -0.45 6.14 -6.38
C PHE A 43 0.17 6.77 -7.62
N HIS A 44 0.31 8.10 -7.66
CA HIS A 44 0.95 8.78 -8.79
C HIS A 44 2.43 8.39 -8.94
N ALA A 45 3.17 8.27 -7.83
CA ALA A 45 4.56 7.82 -7.84
C ALA A 45 4.69 6.37 -8.33
N ALA A 46 3.82 5.47 -7.85
CA ALA A 46 3.80 4.07 -8.27
C ALA A 46 3.39 3.91 -9.74
N LEU A 47 2.44 4.72 -10.20
CA LEU A 47 1.97 4.71 -11.58
C LEU A 47 3.08 5.10 -12.56
N ALA A 48 3.96 6.04 -12.19
CA ALA A 48 5.14 6.39 -12.97
C ALA A 48 6.11 5.21 -13.16
N GLU A 49 6.07 4.22 -12.25
CA GLU A 49 6.84 2.97 -12.32
C GLU A 49 5.99 1.77 -12.80
N ASN A 50 4.87 2.03 -13.48
CA ASN A 50 3.94 1.00 -13.99
C ASN A 50 3.33 0.09 -12.90
N THR A 51 3.34 0.53 -11.64
CA THR A 51 2.72 -0.20 -10.53
C THR A 51 1.39 0.47 -10.18
N VAL A 52 0.29 -0.27 -10.36
CA VAL A 52 -1.04 0.24 -10.06
C VAL A 52 -1.47 -0.22 -8.67
N ILE A 53 -1.75 0.75 -7.82
CA ILE A 53 -2.33 0.56 -6.49
C ILE A 53 -3.68 1.27 -6.40
N ALA A 54 -4.57 0.85 -5.51
CA ALA A 54 -5.88 1.49 -5.37
C ALA A 54 -5.87 2.43 -4.15
N PRO A 55 -5.83 3.76 -4.33
CA PRO A 55 -5.92 4.69 -3.22
C PRO A 55 -7.32 4.64 -2.59
N GLY A 56 -7.38 4.82 -1.28
CA GLY A 56 -8.62 4.72 -0.49
C GLY A 56 -9.67 5.76 -0.88
N THR A 57 -9.23 6.87 -1.47
CA THR A 57 -10.07 7.96 -2.00
C THR A 57 -11.10 7.50 -3.02
N ILE A 58 -10.82 6.48 -3.83
CA ILE A 58 -11.78 5.98 -4.82
C ILE A 58 -12.95 5.20 -4.19
N PHE A 59 -12.83 4.85 -2.90
CA PHE A 59 -13.86 4.09 -2.16
C PHE A 59 -14.67 4.96 -1.20
N THR A 60 -14.52 6.28 -1.26
CA THR A 60 -15.20 7.20 -0.36
C THR A 60 -15.62 8.47 -1.08
N ASN A 61 -16.76 9.04 -0.67
CA ASN A 61 -17.23 10.34 -1.17
C ASN A 61 -16.65 11.50 -0.33
N SER A 62 -15.66 11.25 0.52
CA SER A 62 -15.05 12.23 1.43
C SER A 62 -13.55 11.99 1.57
N ASN A 63 -12.75 13.01 1.87
CA ASN A 63 -11.28 12.87 1.97
C ASN A 63 -10.78 12.06 3.20
N ARG A 64 -11.66 11.26 3.84
CA ARG A 64 -11.39 10.54 5.09
C ARG A 64 -10.44 9.34 4.92
N PHE A 65 -10.27 8.84 3.69
CA PHE A 65 -9.39 7.71 3.37
C PHE A 65 -8.19 8.10 2.50
N GLU A 66 -7.78 9.37 2.55
CA GLU A 66 -6.61 9.88 1.81
C GLU A 66 -5.32 9.13 2.16
N SER A 67 -5.21 8.58 3.37
CA SER A 67 -4.02 7.83 3.82
C SER A 67 -4.18 6.31 3.76
N HIS A 68 -5.24 5.82 3.14
CA HIS A 68 -5.50 4.38 3.06
C HIS A 68 -5.24 3.88 1.64
N LEU A 69 -4.78 2.64 1.53
CA LEU A 69 -4.52 1.95 0.28
C LEU A 69 -5.21 0.58 0.31
N ARG A 70 -5.80 0.19 -0.81
CA ARG A 70 -6.30 -1.16 -1.02
C ARG A 70 -5.36 -1.92 -1.94
N VAL A 71 -4.96 -3.11 -1.50
CA VAL A 71 -4.10 -4.02 -2.25
C VAL A 71 -4.86 -5.31 -2.54
N ASN A 72 -4.78 -5.78 -3.78
CA ASN A 72 -5.37 -7.05 -4.16
C ASN A 72 -4.40 -8.21 -3.85
N CYS A 73 -4.88 -9.24 -3.16
CA CYS A 73 -4.13 -10.46 -2.86
C CYS A 73 -4.78 -11.71 -3.50
N GLY A 74 -5.60 -11.51 -4.53
CA GLY A 74 -6.20 -12.57 -5.33
C GLY A 74 -5.29 -13.09 -6.46
N TRP A 75 -4.28 -12.30 -6.84
CA TRP A 75 -3.24 -12.74 -7.77
C TRP A 75 -2.14 -13.53 -7.06
N PRO A 76 -1.42 -14.40 -7.78
CA PRO A 76 -0.25 -15.08 -7.23
C PRO A 76 0.82 -14.10 -6.75
N PHE A 77 1.36 -14.32 -5.56
CA PHE A 77 2.51 -13.59 -5.03
C PHE A 77 3.77 -14.10 -5.72
N THR A 78 4.16 -13.42 -6.80
CA THR A 78 5.38 -13.71 -7.55
C THR A 78 6.55 -12.87 -7.02
N PRO A 79 7.81 -13.20 -7.37
CA PRO A 79 8.95 -12.35 -7.05
C PRO A 79 8.84 -10.92 -7.60
N GLU A 80 8.05 -10.70 -8.66
CA GLU A 80 7.79 -9.36 -9.19
C GLU A 80 6.87 -8.56 -8.27
N VAL A 81 5.83 -9.21 -7.73
CA VAL A 81 4.93 -8.62 -6.74
C VAL A 81 5.70 -8.27 -5.47
N ASP A 82 6.60 -9.14 -5.01
CA ASP A 82 7.46 -8.89 -3.85
C ASP A 82 8.35 -7.65 -4.05
N ARG A 83 9.01 -7.54 -5.22
CA ARG A 83 9.80 -6.37 -5.59
C ARG A 83 8.95 -5.09 -5.68
N ALA A 84 7.71 -5.19 -6.16
CA ALA A 84 6.80 -4.05 -6.18
C ALA A 84 6.46 -3.58 -4.76
N PHE A 85 6.23 -4.48 -3.80
CA PHE A 85 6.06 -4.09 -2.39
C PHE A 85 7.30 -3.46 -1.78
N ALA A 86 8.50 -4.00 -2.08
CA ALA A 86 9.76 -3.41 -1.64
C ALA A 86 9.91 -1.98 -2.17
N ARG A 87 9.58 -1.77 -3.45
CA ARG A 87 9.65 -0.46 -4.09
C ARG A 87 8.63 0.52 -3.53
N LEU A 88 7.39 0.07 -3.30
CA LEU A 88 6.36 0.86 -2.64
C LEU A 88 6.81 1.30 -1.24
N GLY A 89 7.40 0.40 -0.45
CA GLY A 89 7.95 0.75 0.87
C GLY A 89 8.98 1.88 0.82
N GLN A 90 9.90 1.83 -0.16
CA GLN A 90 10.87 2.91 -0.39
C GLN A 90 10.20 4.23 -0.77
N MET A 91 9.19 4.19 -1.65
CA MET A 91 8.43 5.40 -2.04
C MET A 91 7.72 6.03 -0.84
N VAL A 92 7.17 5.22 0.07
CA VAL A 92 6.52 5.73 1.29
C VAL A 92 7.53 6.43 2.20
N GLU A 93 8.76 5.90 2.34
CA GLU A 93 9.81 6.60 3.09
C GLU A 93 10.24 7.91 2.42
N LEU A 94 10.40 7.94 1.10
CA LEU A 94 10.72 9.18 0.36
C LEU A 94 9.64 10.25 0.55
N LEU A 95 8.36 9.87 0.43
CA LEU A 95 7.24 10.79 0.64
C LEU A 95 7.13 11.27 2.10
N LYS A 96 7.66 10.51 3.06
CA LYS A 96 7.74 10.90 4.47
C LYS A 96 8.82 11.95 4.70
N GLU A 97 9.92 11.89 3.97
CA GLU A 97 10.99 12.90 4.02
C GLU A 97 10.54 14.24 3.41
N ASP A 98 9.81 14.20 2.28
CA ASP A 98 9.29 15.41 1.61
C ASP A 98 8.26 16.21 2.46
N LYS A 99 7.64 15.55 3.45
CA LYS A 99 6.62 16.17 4.31
C LYS A 99 7.19 16.78 5.60
N LYS A 100 8.51 16.66 5.83
CA LYS A 100 9.21 17.07 7.05
C LYS A 100 9.80 18.48 6.93
#